data_AF-A0A085ZFH5-F1
#
_entry.id   AF-A0A085ZFH5-F1
#
_cell.length_a   1.000
_cell.length_b   1.000
_cell.length_c   1.000
_cell.angle_alpha   90.00
_cell.angle_beta   90.00
_cell.angle_gamma   90.00
#
_symmetry.space_group_name_H-M   'P 1'
#
loop_
_entity.id
_entity.type
_entity.pdbx_description
1 polymer ?
#
loop_
_entity_poly.entity_id
_entity_poly.type
_entity_poly.pdbx_seq_one_letter_code
_entity_poly.pdbx_strand_id
1 'polypeptide(L)'
;MKIKQYYILILVMIVSFSCSDHEDDMTIESRSISFVHADGSKIAKNECISPNVKYGIKIETNYVDVNRPFRVDYSVNGVIYTMTFTVAASQINPVILTNGENAAQIVGSNYKDVIKYIDQGDFELVE
;
A
#
# COMPACT_ATOMS: atom_id res chain seq x y z
N MET A 1 3.96 25.28 64.28
CA MET A 1 3.83 25.92 62.94
C MET A 1 4.59 25.15 61.82
N LYS A 2 4.67 23.81 61.88
CA LYS A 2 5.40 22.98 60.89
C LYS A 2 4.50 22.18 59.94
N ILE A 3 3.21 22.05 60.27
CA ILE A 3 2.22 21.29 59.47
C ILE A 3 1.86 21.98 58.14
N LYS A 4 1.90 23.32 58.07
CA LYS A 4 1.53 24.07 56.86
C LYS A 4 2.58 24.01 55.74
N GLN A 5 3.84 23.71 56.06
CA GLN A 5 4.93 23.66 55.06
C GLN A 5 4.95 22.37 54.25
N TYR A 6 4.48 21.25 54.81
CA TYR A 6 4.41 19.96 54.10
C TYR A 6 3.36 19.95 52.99
N TYR A 7 2.24 20.66 53.16
CA TYR A 7 1.18 20.75 52.15
C TYR A 7 1.65 21.46 50.87
N ILE A 8 2.52 22.46 50.99
CA ILE A 8 3.07 23.18 49.83
C ILE A 8 4.03 22.29 49.03
N LEU A 9 4.85 21.49 49.73
CA LEU A 9 5.78 20.55 49.09
C LEU A 9 5.06 19.41 48.34
N ILE A 10 3.94 18.91 48.89
CA ILE A 10 3.13 17.88 48.23
C ILE A 10 2.44 18.42 46.98
N LEU A 11 2.01 19.69 46.98
CA LEU A 11 1.33 20.30 45.84
C LEU A 11 2.28 20.54 44.65
N VAL A 12 3.55 20.84 44.90
CA VAL A 12 4.57 21.05 43.85
C VAL A 12 5.00 19.74 43.19
N MET A 13 4.97 18.61 43.92
CA MET A 13 5.38 17.30 43.41
C MET A 13 4.37 16.66 42.44
N ILE A 14 3.12 17.14 42.43
CA ILE A 14 2.05 16.62 41.55
C ILE A 14 2.08 17.28 40.16
N VAL A 15 2.71 18.45 40.01
CA VAL A 15 2.67 19.24 38.76
C VAL A 15 3.73 18.81 37.74
N SER A 16 4.71 17.98 38.11
CA SER A 16 5.80 17.56 37.23
C SER A 16 5.55 16.26 36.45
N PHE A 17 4.36 15.66 36.53
CA PHE A 17 4.04 14.39 35.84
C PHE A 17 3.09 14.53 34.63
N SER A 18 2.71 15.74 34.24
CA SER A 18 1.84 15.96 33.08
C SER A 18 2.58 16.58 31.89
N CYS A 19 3.45 15.79 31.27
CA CYS A 19 3.73 15.90 29.84
C CYS A 19 3.67 14.47 29.29
N SER A 20 2.45 13.96 29.19
CA SER A 20 2.14 12.80 28.37
C SER A 20 2.05 13.32 26.94
N ASP A 21 3.18 13.39 26.24
CA ASP A 21 3.17 13.46 24.78
C ASP A 21 2.67 12.10 24.28
N HIS A 22 1.35 11.94 24.26
CA HIS A 22 0.70 10.96 23.42
C HIS A 22 0.67 11.57 22.02
N GLU A 23 1.84 11.57 21.37
CA GLU A 23 1.86 11.71 19.92
C GLU A 23 1.27 10.41 19.38
N ASP A 24 -0.01 10.46 19.00
CA ASP A 24 -0.63 9.44 18.17
C ASP A 24 0.09 9.45 16.80
N ASP A 25 1.29 8.85 16.73
CA ASP A 25 1.99 8.68 15.45
C ASP A 25 1.17 7.73 14.59
N MET A 26 0.46 8.29 13.60
CA MET A 26 -0.28 7.51 12.63
C MET A 26 0.70 6.67 11.81
N THR A 27 0.79 5.37 12.11
CA THR A 27 1.62 4.43 11.33
C THR A 27 1.11 4.37 9.88
N ILE A 28 2.01 4.60 8.91
CA ILE A 28 1.69 4.41 7.48
C ILE A 28 1.87 2.93 7.13
N GLU A 29 0.84 2.33 6.55
CA GLU A 29 0.78 0.91 6.19
C GLU A 29 0.14 0.72 4.81
N SER A 30 0.59 -0.31 4.08
CA SER A 30 -0.09 -0.77 2.87
C SER A 30 -1.42 -1.45 3.20
N ARG A 31 -2.44 -1.22 2.39
CA ARG A 31 -3.79 -1.79 2.52
C ARG A 31 -4.16 -2.79 1.45
N SER A 32 -3.63 -2.64 0.25
CA SER A 32 -4.02 -3.48 -0.89
C SER A 32 -2.95 -3.47 -1.98
N ILE A 33 -2.98 -4.53 -2.80
CA ILE A 33 -2.31 -4.61 -4.10
C ILE A 33 -3.32 -5.22 -5.07
N SER A 34 -3.39 -4.69 -6.29
CA SER A 34 -4.30 -5.20 -7.32
C SER A 34 -3.80 -4.96 -8.74
N PHE A 35 -4.14 -5.86 -9.65
CA PHE A 35 -4.06 -5.61 -11.08
C PHE A 35 -5.23 -4.71 -11.51
N VAL A 36 -4.91 -3.66 -12.25
CA VAL A 36 -5.86 -2.66 -12.75
C VAL A 36 -5.61 -2.38 -14.23
N HIS A 37 -6.61 -1.80 -14.89
CA HIS A 37 -6.41 -1.11 -16.16
C HIS A 37 -5.47 0.08 -15.98
N ALA A 38 -4.90 0.60 -17.08
CA ALA A 38 -3.98 1.73 -17.02
C ALA A 38 -4.57 3.01 -16.40
N ASP A 39 -5.90 3.16 -16.43
CA ASP A 39 -6.61 4.27 -15.79
C ASP A 39 -6.87 4.05 -14.28
N GLY A 40 -6.48 2.89 -13.74
CA GLY A 40 -6.69 2.51 -12.35
C GLY A 40 -8.02 1.84 -12.07
N SER A 41 -8.86 1.64 -13.08
CA SER A 41 -10.11 0.92 -12.93
C SER A 41 -9.87 -0.58 -12.69
N LYS A 42 -10.76 -1.18 -11.89
CA LYS A 42 -10.64 -2.58 -11.50
C LYS A 42 -10.92 -3.50 -12.70
N ILE A 43 -10.07 -4.50 -12.90
CA ILE A 43 -10.33 -5.59 -13.86
C ILE A 43 -11.45 -6.47 -13.28
N ALA A 44 -12.53 -6.67 -14.03
CA ALA A 44 -13.64 -7.51 -13.57
C ALA A 44 -13.27 -9.01 -13.63
N LYS A 45 -13.83 -9.82 -12.74
CA LYS A 45 -13.48 -11.25 -12.57
C LYS A 45 -13.60 -12.08 -13.86
N ASN A 46 -14.51 -11.71 -14.75
CA ASN A 46 -14.78 -12.41 -16.01
C ASN A 46 -14.43 -11.56 -17.23
N GLU A 47 -13.65 -10.51 -17.03
CA GLU A 47 -13.20 -9.65 -18.11
C GLU A 47 -12.15 -10.36 -18.97
N CYS A 48 -12.27 -10.24 -20.29
CA CYS A 48 -11.24 -10.69 -21.20
C CYS A 48 -10.09 -9.69 -21.21
N ILE A 49 -8.95 -10.10 -20.63
CA ILE A 49 -7.71 -9.32 -20.65
C ILE A 49 -7.13 -9.36 -22.06
N SER A 50 -6.88 -8.18 -22.64
CA SER A 50 -6.46 -8.02 -24.04
C SER A 50 -4.98 -7.66 -24.15
N PRO A 51 -4.23 -8.23 -25.11
CA PRO A 51 -2.85 -7.79 -25.41
C PRO A 51 -2.75 -6.31 -25.81
N ASN A 52 -3.83 -5.72 -26.30
CA ASN A 52 -3.86 -4.36 -26.84
C ASN A 52 -4.14 -3.29 -25.78
N VAL A 53 -4.38 -3.70 -24.53
CA VAL A 53 -4.69 -2.82 -23.41
C VAL A 53 -3.49 -2.79 -22.45
N LYS A 54 -3.26 -1.62 -21.86
CA LYS A 54 -2.21 -1.43 -20.85
C LYS A 54 -2.77 -1.69 -19.47
N TYR A 55 -1.96 -2.31 -18.62
CA TYR A 55 -2.31 -2.66 -17.25
C TYR A 55 -1.33 -2.05 -16.27
N GLY A 56 -1.73 -2.01 -15.00
CA GLY A 56 -0.90 -1.55 -13.92
C GLY A 56 -1.09 -2.37 -12.65
N ILE A 57 -0.13 -2.22 -11.74
CA ILE A 57 -0.25 -2.62 -10.35
C ILE A 57 -0.63 -1.40 -9.54
N LYS A 58 -1.80 -1.44 -8.91
CA LYS A 58 -2.26 -0.43 -7.97
C LYS A 58 -1.99 -0.90 -6.55
N ILE A 59 -1.29 -0.07 -5.78
CA ILE A 59 -1.09 -0.25 -4.34
C ILE A 59 -1.72 0.92 -3.61
N GLU A 60 -2.42 0.62 -2.52
CA GLU A 60 -3.05 1.63 -1.66
C GLU A 60 -2.48 1.56 -0.26
N THR A 61 -2.35 2.72 0.39
CA THR A 61 -1.94 2.86 1.80
C THR A 61 -3.08 3.44 2.63
N ASN A 62 -2.99 3.34 3.95
CA ASN A 62 -3.97 3.94 4.86
C ASN A 62 -3.89 5.48 4.91
N TYR A 63 -2.69 6.04 4.73
CA TYR A 63 -2.39 7.46 4.80
C TYR A 63 -1.11 7.75 4.01
N VAL A 64 -0.81 9.03 3.75
CA VAL A 64 0.45 9.52 3.20
C VAL A 64 0.88 10.78 3.90
N ASP A 65 2.18 10.88 4.16
CA ASP A 65 2.82 12.05 4.74
C ASP A 65 3.89 12.57 3.78
N VAL A 66 3.76 13.83 3.37
CA VAL A 66 4.72 14.51 2.48
C VAL A 66 6.11 14.63 3.10
N ASN A 67 6.21 14.65 4.43
CA ASN A 67 7.47 14.76 5.16
C ASN A 67 8.07 13.39 5.48
N ARG A 68 7.27 12.33 5.43
CA ARG A 68 7.68 10.95 5.70
C ARG A 68 7.31 10.04 4.52
N PRO A 69 8.11 10.05 3.43
CA PRO A 69 7.92 9.14 2.30
C PRO A 69 7.86 7.68 2.75
N PHE A 70 6.82 6.97 2.31
CA PHE A 70 6.62 5.57 2.65
C PHE A 70 6.94 4.68 1.44
N ARG A 71 7.80 3.68 1.64
CA ARG A 71 8.23 2.77 0.56
C ARG A 71 7.56 1.42 0.73
N VAL A 72 7.03 0.91 -0.37
CA VAL A 72 6.43 -0.43 -0.45
C VAL A 72 7.20 -1.24 -1.49
N ASP A 73 7.82 -2.33 -1.03
CA ASP A 73 8.40 -3.33 -1.92
C ASP A 73 7.33 -4.37 -2.28
N TYR A 74 7.23 -4.70 -3.56
CA TYR A 74 6.25 -5.65 -4.07
C TYR A 74 6.86 -6.48 -5.19
N SER A 75 6.37 -7.71 -5.36
CA SER A 75 6.76 -8.58 -6.46
C SER A 75 5.67 -8.64 -7.53
N VAL A 76 6.05 -8.71 -8.80
CA VAL A 76 5.18 -9.19 -9.89
C VAL A 76 5.87 -10.37 -10.55
N ASN A 77 5.21 -11.53 -10.58
CA ASN A 77 5.74 -12.78 -11.12
C ASN A 77 7.13 -13.13 -10.56
N GLY A 78 7.36 -12.83 -9.27
CA GLY A 78 8.62 -13.04 -8.57
C GLY A 78 9.69 -11.94 -8.76
N VAL A 79 9.49 -10.99 -9.68
CA VAL A 79 10.41 -9.84 -9.86
C VAL A 79 10.05 -8.74 -8.88
N ILE A 80 11.04 -8.23 -8.14
CA ILE A 80 10.84 -7.21 -7.09
C ILE A 80 10.90 -5.81 -7.67
N TYR A 81 9.96 -4.98 -7.22
CA TYR A 81 9.81 -3.57 -7.53
C TYR A 81 9.59 -2.78 -6.24
N THR A 82 9.79 -1.46 -6.32
CA THR A 82 9.52 -0.56 -5.20
C THR A 82 8.62 0.59 -5.67
N MET A 83 7.63 0.92 -4.85
CA MET A 83 6.76 2.09 -5.03
C MET A 83 6.94 3.03 -3.83
N THR A 84 7.01 4.33 -4.06
CA THR A 84 7.22 5.33 -2.99
C THR A 84 6.05 6.30 -2.93
N PHE A 85 5.41 6.34 -1.77
CA PHE A 85 4.24 7.16 -1.47
C PHE A 85 4.68 8.45 -0.78
N THR A 86 4.42 9.59 -1.43
CA THR A 86 4.74 10.93 -0.91
C THR A 86 3.52 11.84 -0.82
N VAL A 87 2.62 11.78 -1.81
CA VAL A 87 1.49 12.74 -1.91
C VAL A 87 0.11 12.09 -2.04
N ALA A 88 0.05 10.84 -2.51
CA ALA A 88 -1.21 10.15 -2.78
C ALA A 88 -1.17 8.75 -2.16
N ALA A 89 -2.19 8.39 -1.39
CA ALA A 89 -2.35 7.08 -0.74
C ALA A 89 -2.73 5.95 -1.72
N SER A 90 -2.67 6.21 -3.01
CA SER A 90 -2.91 5.26 -4.08
C SER A 90 -1.99 5.61 -5.24
N GLN A 91 -1.23 4.62 -5.72
CA GLN A 91 -0.34 4.78 -6.86
C GLN A 91 -0.42 3.57 -7.78
N ILE A 92 -0.12 3.80 -9.05
CA ILE A 92 -0.18 2.79 -10.10
C ILE A 92 1.17 2.76 -10.82
N ASN A 93 1.78 1.58 -10.88
CA ASN A 93 2.95 1.34 -11.72
C ASN A 93 2.53 0.49 -12.93
N PRO A 94 2.90 0.89 -14.16
CA PRO A 94 2.63 0.08 -15.35
C PRO A 94 3.23 -1.32 -15.24
N VAL A 95 2.53 -2.31 -15.78
CA VAL A 95 2.99 -3.71 -15.80
C VAL A 95 2.75 -4.32 -17.17
N ILE A 96 3.66 -5.21 -17.58
CA ILE A 96 3.48 -6.06 -18.76
C ILE A 96 3.06 -7.42 -18.25
N LEU A 97 1.90 -7.90 -18.71
CA LEU A 97 1.40 -9.22 -18.34
C LEU A 97 2.09 -10.30 -19.18
N THR A 98 2.40 -11.42 -18.55
CA THR A 98 2.93 -12.61 -19.22
C THR A 98 1.82 -13.60 -19.48
N ASN A 99 1.86 -14.32 -20.60
CA ASN A 99 0.88 -15.35 -20.89
C ASN A 99 0.80 -16.38 -19.75
N GLY A 100 -0.41 -16.68 -19.27
CA GLY A 100 -0.68 -17.51 -18.12
C GLY A 100 -1.10 -16.72 -16.87
N GLU A 101 -0.79 -17.29 -15.70
CA GLU A 101 -1.09 -16.68 -14.41
C GLU A 101 -0.07 -15.58 -14.11
N ASN A 102 -0.56 -14.41 -13.71
CA ASN A 102 0.25 -13.31 -13.21
C ASN A 102 -0.11 -13.07 -11.75
N ALA A 103 0.90 -13.02 -10.89
CA ALA A 103 0.75 -12.86 -9.45
C ALA A 103 1.52 -11.63 -8.97
N ALA A 104 0.84 -10.79 -8.19
CA ALA A 104 1.43 -9.65 -7.51
C ALA A 104 1.30 -9.81 -5.99
N GLN A 105 2.33 -9.44 -5.23
CA GLN A 105 2.34 -9.53 -3.77
C GLN A 105 3.16 -8.41 -3.15
N ILE A 106 2.69 -7.82 -2.05
CA ILE A 106 3.49 -6.91 -1.23
C ILE A 106 4.43 -7.72 -0.33
N VAL A 107 5.74 -7.43 -0.41
CA VAL A 107 6.78 -8.15 0.32
C VAL A 107 6.56 -7.99 1.82
N GLY A 108 6.64 -9.10 2.57
CA GLY A 108 6.43 -9.08 4.02
C GLY A 108 4.97 -9.00 4.47
N SER A 109 4.01 -9.13 3.55
CA SER A 109 2.58 -9.13 3.87
C SER A 109 1.82 -10.29 3.21
N ASN A 110 0.54 -10.44 3.56
CA ASN A 110 -0.40 -11.34 2.92
C ASN A 110 -1.20 -10.70 1.77
N TYR A 111 -0.96 -9.43 1.45
CA TYR A 111 -1.62 -8.75 0.34
C TYR A 111 -1.09 -9.29 -0.98
N LYS A 112 -1.99 -9.91 -1.75
CA LYS A 112 -1.70 -10.48 -3.06
C LYS A 112 -2.89 -10.33 -3.99
N ASP A 113 -2.60 -10.30 -5.28
CA ASP A 113 -3.61 -10.40 -6.33
C ASP A 113 -3.10 -11.30 -7.46
N VAL A 114 -4.03 -11.98 -8.12
CA VAL A 114 -3.72 -12.96 -9.17
C VAL A 114 -4.74 -12.82 -10.30
N ILE A 115 -4.23 -12.67 -11.52
CA ILE A 115 -5.03 -12.64 -12.74
C ILE A 115 -4.50 -13.67 -13.73
N LYS A 116 -5.38 -14.15 -14.62
CA LYS A 116 -5.00 -15.01 -15.73
C LYS A 116 -5.11 -14.24 -17.03
N TYR A 117 -3.98 -14.04 -17.69
CA TYR A 117 -3.89 -13.48 -19.03
C TYR A 117 -3.66 -14.62 -20.01
N ILE A 118 -4.45 -14.69 -21.08
CA ILE A 118 -4.25 -15.68 -22.14
C ILE A 118 -4.03 -14.90 -23.42
N ASP A 119 -2.82 -15.01 -23.95
CA ASP A 119 -2.53 -14.49 -25.28
C ASP A 119 -3.19 -15.42 -26.30
N GLN A 120 -4.26 -14.94 -26.92
CA GLN A 120 -4.92 -15.65 -28.00
C GLN A 120 -4.06 -15.38 -29.24
N GLY A 121 -3.18 -16.32 -29.57
CA GLY A 121 -2.37 -16.25 -30.78
C GLY A 121 -3.24 -16.10 -32.04
N ASP A 122 -2.59 -15.79 -33.16
CA ASP A 122 -3.28 -15.62 -34.44
C ASP A 122 -4.01 -16.91 -34.82
N PHE A 123 -5.34 -16.81 -34.97
CA PHE A 123 -6.14 -17.90 -35.52
C PHE A 123 -5.87 -17.98 -37.03
N GLU A 124 -5.18 -19.02 -37.49
CA GLU A 124 -5.18 -19.36 -38.92
C GLU A 124 -6.52 -20.03 -39.26
N LEU A 125 -7.30 -19.40 -40.13
CA LEU A 125 -8.43 -20.05 -40.80
C LEU A 125 -7.86 -21.06 -41.78
N VAL A 126 -8.02 -22.34 -41.49
CA VAL A 126 -7.69 -23.41 -42.43
C VAL A 126 -8.86 -23.54 -43.41
N GLU A 127 -8.60 -23.31 -44.70
CA GLU A 127 -9.56 -23.56 -45.80
C GLU A 127 -9.89 -25.05 -45.96
#